data_AF-A0A9D2R0A5-F1
#
_entry.id   AF-A0A9D2R0A5-F1
#
_cell.length_a   1.000
_cell.length_b   1.000
_cell.length_c   1.000
_cell.angle_alpha   90.00
_cell.angle_beta   90.00
_cell.angle_gamma   90.00
#
_symmetry.space_group_name_H-M   'P 1'
#
loop_
_entity.id
_entity.type
_entity.pdbx_description
1 polymer ?
#
loop_
_entity_poly.entity_id
_entity_poly.type
_entity_poly.pdbx_seq_one_letter_code
_entity_poly.pdbx_strand_id
1 'polypeptide(L)'
;MKKRCAVFLAILLLSLTAACSGRTAARPAEPTETESGSIPGSAAGTETEAETDTGSTTEAEAPSESESTPETDAVSETESTPETETPSEAESTSATASSAAAATAHADVLLTEPPEISLTDPLSSTYMTFTLRSGTSEWSWADKDGITSSIACGCAPLDLDPEQAATLDVPDYNRMDSVPYLLSCVILPDRVLLREWDIQDLGSTDAEPLSETQYSEALPIELKKGRVYELVAAWEEEKQEERSFWGEASYLFLTE
;
A
#
# COMPACT_ATOMS: atom_id res chain seq x y z
N MET A 1 -7.18 44.58 -2.40
CA MET A 1 -6.20 44.67 -3.51
C MET A 1 -4.78 44.81 -2.95
N LYS A 2 -3.87 43.91 -3.36
CA LYS A 2 -2.39 44.02 -3.34
C LYS A 2 -1.70 43.95 -1.96
N LYS A 3 -1.16 42.78 -1.59
CA LYS A 3 0.18 42.20 -1.95
C LYS A 3 1.32 42.71 -1.05
N ARG A 4 1.85 41.82 -0.21
CA ARG A 4 3.26 41.74 0.24
C ARG A 4 3.53 40.24 0.44
N CYS A 5 3.92 39.47 -0.58
CA CYS A 5 5.28 39.27 -1.11
C CYS A 5 6.37 39.00 -0.05
N ALA A 6 6.61 37.69 0.15
CA ALA A 6 7.90 36.99 0.03
C ALA A 6 9.07 37.44 0.91
N VAL A 7 9.40 36.62 1.93
CA VAL A 7 10.74 36.13 2.35
C VAL A 7 10.42 34.95 3.30
N PHE A 8 10.78 33.69 3.12
CA PHE A 8 12.11 33.10 3.06
C PHE A 8 12.00 31.69 2.46
N LEU A 9 12.64 31.48 1.31
CA LEU A 9 12.90 30.16 0.74
C LEU A 9 14.39 30.16 0.39
N ALA A 10 15.20 29.61 1.28
CA ALA A 10 16.59 29.30 1.04
C ALA A 10 17.10 28.44 2.19
N ILE A 11 17.25 27.13 1.96
CA ILE A 11 18.42 26.31 2.31
C ILE A 11 18.16 24.95 1.66
N LEU A 12 18.66 24.78 0.44
CA LEU A 12 19.12 23.48 -0.04
C LEU A 12 20.10 23.72 -1.20
N LEU A 13 21.07 22.82 -1.31
CA LEU A 13 22.10 22.65 -2.35
C LEU A 13 23.46 23.28 -2.06
N LEU A 14 24.26 22.51 -1.32
CA LEU A 14 25.69 22.42 -1.53
C LEU A 14 26.06 20.93 -1.66
N SER A 15 26.06 20.45 -2.90
CA SER A 15 26.82 19.28 -3.32
C SER A 15 28.03 19.77 -4.12
N LEU A 16 29.24 19.27 -3.81
CA LEU A 16 30.19 18.69 -4.77
C LEU A 16 31.52 18.27 -4.06
N THR A 17 31.76 16.96 -4.11
CA THR A 17 33.03 16.24 -4.40
C THR A 17 34.40 16.91 -4.18
N ALA A 18 35.26 16.24 -3.41
CA ALA A 18 36.70 16.22 -3.67
C ALA A 18 37.30 14.83 -3.36
N ALA A 19 37.77 14.17 -4.42
CA ALA A 19 38.63 13.00 -4.35
C ALA A 19 40.03 13.39 -3.85
N CYS A 20 40.67 12.52 -3.05
CA CYS A 20 42.12 12.49 -2.91
C CYS A 20 42.61 11.03 -2.84
N SER A 21 43.40 10.70 -3.86
CA SER A 21 44.08 9.44 -4.09
C SER A 21 45.06 9.02 -2.99
N GLY A 22 45.17 7.71 -2.81
CA GLY A 22 46.40 6.91 -2.82
C GLY A 22 47.66 7.46 -2.13
N ARG A 23 48.11 6.74 -1.11
CA ARG A 23 49.54 6.66 -0.78
C ARG A 23 49.96 5.23 -0.42
N THR A 24 50.57 4.59 -1.41
CA THR A 24 51.52 3.48 -1.25
C THR A 24 52.70 3.91 -0.38
N ALA A 25 53.06 3.09 0.61
CA ALA A 25 54.42 2.95 1.10
C ALA A 25 54.63 1.53 1.64
N ALA A 26 55.77 0.97 1.27
CA ALA A 26 56.11 -0.45 1.28
C ALA A 26 56.65 -0.99 2.63
N ARG A 27 56.57 -2.33 2.75
CA ARG A 27 57.44 -3.38 3.37
C ARG A 27 58.71 -2.93 4.15
N PRO A 28 59.25 -3.73 5.10
CA PRO A 28 59.66 -5.14 4.92
C PRO A 28 59.32 -6.12 6.09
N ALA A 29 59.08 -7.42 5.80
CA ALA A 29 59.94 -8.63 6.07
C ALA A 29 60.20 -8.90 7.58
N GLU A 30 60.14 -10.08 8.19
CA GLU A 30 60.06 -11.53 7.87
C GLU A 30 59.95 -12.25 9.27
N PRO A 31 60.25 -13.55 9.46
CA PRO A 31 59.43 -14.75 9.20
C PRO A 31 59.13 -15.54 10.50
N THR A 32 58.19 -16.49 10.47
CA THR A 32 58.31 -17.71 11.30
C THR A 32 57.76 -18.89 10.55
N GLU A 33 58.69 -19.81 10.30
CA GLU A 33 58.51 -21.17 9.83
C GLU A 33 57.72 -22.01 10.85
N THR A 34 56.89 -22.93 10.37
CA THR A 34 56.87 -24.37 10.71
C THR A 34 55.67 -24.98 9.99
N GLU A 35 55.87 -25.68 8.89
CA GLU A 35 56.30 -27.09 8.80
C GLU A 35 55.11 -28.06 8.91
N SER A 36 54.87 -28.74 7.78
CA SER A 36 54.37 -30.11 7.58
C SER A 36 53.01 -30.53 8.17
N GLY A 37 52.13 -31.22 7.43
CA GLY A 37 52.35 -31.85 6.15
C GLY A 37 51.10 -32.52 5.55
N SER A 38 51.25 -32.81 4.26
CA SER A 38 50.84 -34.05 3.59
C SER A 38 49.35 -34.43 3.52
N ILE A 39 48.76 -34.02 2.38
CA ILE A 39 47.89 -34.79 1.43
C ILE A 39 48.34 -36.27 1.27
N PRO A 40 47.65 -37.21 0.55
CA PRO A 40 46.47 -37.10 -0.35
C PRO A 40 45.48 -38.30 -0.40
N GLY A 41 44.47 -38.20 -1.29
CA GLY A 41 43.77 -39.34 -1.90
C GLY A 41 42.30 -39.01 -2.25
N SER A 42 41.93 -38.59 -3.48
CA SER A 42 41.86 -39.36 -4.76
C SER A 42 40.79 -40.46 -4.66
N ALA A 43 39.81 -40.66 -5.55
CA ALA A 43 39.65 -40.50 -6.99
C ALA A 43 38.12 -40.49 -7.30
N ALA A 44 37.57 -39.73 -8.26
CA ALA A 44 37.54 -39.90 -9.72
C ALA A 44 36.77 -41.13 -10.25
N GLY A 45 35.92 -40.87 -11.26
CA GLY A 45 35.32 -41.84 -12.19
C GLY A 45 33.80 -42.01 -11.99
N THR A 46 32.95 -42.11 -13.01
CA THR A 46 33.16 -42.15 -14.47
C THR A 46 31.79 -42.02 -15.14
N GLU A 47 31.83 -41.64 -16.41
CA GLU A 47 30.77 -41.49 -17.39
C GLU A 47 30.01 -42.81 -17.64
N THR A 48 28.72 -42.75 -17.98
CA THR A 48 28.09 -43.75 -18.87
C THR A 48 26.83 -43.19 -19.53
N GLU A 49 26.81 -43.24 -20.86
CA GLU A 49 25.68 -43.00 -21.75
C GLU A 49 24.71 -44.22 -21.75
N ALA A 50 23.42 -43.99 -22.06
CA ALA A 50 22.62 -44.88 -22.91
C ALA A 50 21.27 -44.24 -23.26
N GLU A 51 21.03 -44.13 -24.56
CA GLU A 51 19.75 -43.88 -25.22
C GLU A 51 18.77 -45.06 -25.01
N THR A 52 17.46 -44.78 -25.02
CA THR A 52 16.51 -45.55 -25.85
C THR A 52 15.27 -44.71 -26.20
N ASP A 53 15.12 -44.58 -27.51
CA ASP A 53 13.97 -44.36 -28.37
C ASP A 53 12.62 -44.95 -27.89
N THR A 54 11.52 -44.22 -28.08
CA THR A 54 10.32 -44.71 -28.79
C THR A 54 9.36 -43.54 -29.07
N GLY A 55 9.17 -43.25 -30.36
CA GLY A 55 8.25 -42.22 -30.85
C GLY A 55 6.78 -42.66 -30.96
N SER A 56 5.91 -41.66 -31.15
CA SER A 56 4.76 -41.60 -32.08
C SER A 56 4.05 -40.26 -31.83
N THR A 57 4.17 -39.23 -32.67
CA THR A 57 3.41 -38.94 -33.92
C THR A 57 1.90 -38.79 -33.73
N THR A 58 1.39 -37.60 -34.14
CA THR A 58 0.06 -37.31 -34.76
C THR A 58 -1.19 -37.54 -33.90
N GLU A 59 -2.23 -36.70 -33.84
CA GLU A 59 -2.92 -35.74 -34.72
C GLU A 59 -3.61 -34.68 -33.82
N ALA A 60 -3.60 -33.38 -34.14
CA ALA A 60 -4.64 -32.67 -34.88
C ALA A 60 -6.08 -32.99 -34.43
N GLU A 61 -6.77 -31.98 -33.85
CA GLU A 61 -8.09 -31.45 -34.29
C GLU A 61 -8.68 -30.55 -33.17
N ALA A 62 -8.66 -29.25 -33.43
CA ALA A 62 -9.73 -28.32 -33.07
C ALA A 62 -10.42 -27.95 -34.39
N PRO A 63 -11.60 -27.31 -34.42
CA PRO A 63 -12.55 -26.97 -33.36
C PRO A 63 -13.95 -27.55 -33.65
N SER A 64 -14.92 -27.37 -32.75
CA SER A 64 -16.33 -27.46 -33.15
C SER A 64 -17.12 -26.36 -32.45
N GLU A 65 -17.42 -25.36 -33.28
CA GLU A 65 -18.45 -24.36 -33.09
C GLU A 65 -19.81 -25.05 -32.96
N SER A 66 -20.70 -24.47 -32.16
CA SER A 66 -22.13 -24.75 -32.25
C SER A 66 -22.86 -23.44 -32.04
N GLU A 67 -22.96 -22.71 -33.15
CA GLU A 67 -24.00 -21.75 -33.42
C GLU A 67 -25.32 -22.50 -33.59
N SER A 68 -26.38 -22.03 -32.94
CA SER A 68 -27.76 -22.34 -33.31
C SER A 68 -28.69 -21.26 -32.76
N THR A 69 -28.93 -20.25 -33.59
CA THR A 69 -30.25 -19.59 -33.68
C THR A 69 -31.22 -20.51 -34.41
N PRO A 70 -32.53 -20.38 -34.17
CA PRO A 70 -33.31 -19.77 -35.24
C PRO A 70 -34.34 -18.71 -34.79
N GLU A 71 -34.47 -17.73 -35.70
CA GLU A 71 -35.60 -16.90 -36.10
C GLU A 71 -36.98 -17.64 -36.02
N THR A 72 -38.19 -17.08 -35.99
CA THR A 72 -38.82 -15.75 -36.16
C THR A 72 -40.33 -15.94 -35.86
N ASP A 73 -41.12 -14.85 -35.97
CA ASP A 73 -42.59 -14.73 -36.05
C ASP A 73 -43.25 -14.21 -34.75
N ALA A 74 -44.16 -13.23 -34.75
CA ALA A 74 -44.62 -12.29 -35.76
C ALA A 74 -45.42 -11.19 -35.05
N VAL A 75 -45.30 -9.98 -35.58
CA VAL A 75 -46.21 -8.82 -35.63
C VAL A 75 -47.59 -8.97 -34.99
N SER A 76 -47.98 -8.02 -34.13
CA SER A 76 -49.20 -7.22 -34.31
C SER A 76 -49.24 -6.00 -33.38
N GLU A 77 -49.16 -4.84 -34.02
CA GLU A 77 -49.57 -3.54 -33.53
C GLU A 77 -51.11 -3.49 -33.39
N THR A 78 -51.62 -2.80 -32.36
CA THR A 78 -52.84 -1.99 -32.47
C THR A 78 -52.83 -0.89 -31.40
N GLU A 79 -52.46 0.31 -31.87
CA GLU A 79 -53.12 1.61 -31.70
C GLU A 79 -54.03 1.94 -30.50
N SER A 80 -53.79 3.16 -30.01
CA SER A 80 -54.76 4.24 -29.69
C SER A 80 -55.41 4.32 -28.29
N THR A 81 -54.78 5.18 -27.46
CA THR A 81 -55.28 6.38 -26.72
C THR A 81 -56.72 6.87 -26.94
N PRO A 82 -57.22 7.90 -26.20
CA PRO A 82 -56.91 8.44 -24.85
C PRO A 82 -58.20 8.75 -24.04
N GLU A 83 -58.14 9.12 -22.74
CA GLU A 83 -59.03 10.15 -22.14
C GLU A 83 -58.36 10.87 -20.94
N THR A 84 -57.97 12.11 -21.23
CA THR A 84 -58.11 13.40 -20.51
C THR A 84 -58.49 13.43 -19.01
N GLU A 85 -57.72 14.19 -18.21
CA GLU A 85 -58.11 15.46 -17.50
C GLU A 85 -57.14 15.75 -16.32
N THR A 86 -56.39 16.85 -16.48
CA THR A 86 -55.63 17.65 -15.48
C THR A 86 -56.59 18.71 -14.90
N PRO A 87 -56.33 19.55 -13.85
CA PRO A 87 -55.26 19.63 -12.83
C PRO A 87 -55.77 19.65 -11.37
N SER A 88 -54.86 19.55 -10.39
CA SER A 88 -55.07 20.26 -9.12
C SER A 88 -53.74 20.68 -8.50
N GLU A 89 -53.54 21.99 -8.44
CA GLU A 89 -52.53 22.66 -7.62
C GLU A 89 -52.81 22.38 -6.13
N ALA A 90 -51.77 21.96 -5.41
CA ALA A 90 -51.67 22.21 -3.99
C ALA A 90 -50.22 22.57 -3.69
N GLU A 91 -50.01 23.84 -3.37
CA GLU A 91 -48.82 24.35 -2.70
C GLU A 91 -48.45 23.44 -1.52
N SER A 92 -47.25 22.86 -1.56
CA SER A 92 -46.59 22.35 -0.37
C SER A 92 -45.43 23.26 -0.04
N THR A 93 -45.72 24.12 0.92
CA THR A 93 -44.80 24.94 1.67
C THR A 93 -43.68 24.11 2.29
N SER A 94 -42.45 24.62 2.15
CA SER A 94 -41.36 24.55 3.13
C SER A 94 -40.99 23.18 3.70
N ALA A 95 -39.88 22.64 3.20
CA ALA A 95 -38.97 21.86 4.04
C ALA A 95 -37.54 22.25 3.67
N THR A 96 -37.07 23.33 4.31
CA THR A 96 -35.65 23.53 4.56
C THR A 96 -35.14 22.35 5.38
N ALA A 97 -34.59 21.34 4.71
CA ALA A 97 -33.60 20.45 5.31
C ALA A 97 -32.27 20.82 4.64
N SER A 98 -31.73 21.95 5.07
CA SER A 98 -30.31 22.21 4.94
C SER A 98 -29.62 21.01 5.57
N SER A 99 -28.89 20.28 4.73
CA SER A 99 -27.92 19.27 5.12
C SER A 99 -27.06 19.88 6.22
N ALA A 100 -27.45 19.60 7.47
CA ALA A 100 -26.58 19.78 8.60
C ALA A 100 -25.50 18.73 8.40
N ALA A 101 -24.40 19.18 7.79
CA ALA A 101 -23.12 18.51 7.88
C ALA A 101 -23.02 18.01 9.32
N ALA A 102 -22.97 16.69 9.47
CA ALA A 102 -22.57 16.08 10.71
C ALA A 102 -21.10 16.47 10.89
N ALA A 103 -20.89 17.67 11.42
CA ALA A 103 -19.67 18.01 12.11
C ALA A 103 -19.64 17.04 13.28
N THR A 104 -18.98 15.90 13.07
CA THR A 104 -18.48 15.08 14.15
C THR A 104 -17.64 16.02 14.97
N ALA A 105 -18.20 16.47 16.09
CA ALA A 105 -17.44 17.10 17.15
C ALA A 105 -16.45 16.02 17.59
N HIS A 106 -15.26 16.07 17.01
CA HIS A 106 -14.14 15.30 17.49
C HIS A 106 -14.00 15.74 18.94
N ALA A 107 -14.20 14.79 19.85
CA ALA A 107 -13.93 15.01 21.26
C ALA A 107 -12.53 15.64 21.39
N ASP A 108 -12.33 16.38 22.47
CA ASP A 108 -11.14 17.13 22.91
C ASP A 108 -9.86 16.25 23.01
N VAL A 109 -9.57 15.47 21.96
CA VAL A 109 -8.58 14.42 21.88
C VAL A 109 -7.36 15.05 21.23
N LEU A 110 -6.49 15.57 22.09
CA LEU A 110 -5.16 15.97 21.69
C LEU A 110 -4.31 14.71 21.48
N LEU A 111 -4.07 14.34 20.22
CA LEU A 111 -3.16 13.25 19.87
C LEU A 111 -1.72 13.76 19.91
N THR A 112 -0.95 13.27 20.88
CA THR A 112 0.48 13.60 21.04
C THR A 112 1.42 12.63 20.30
N GLU A 113 0.84 11.59 19.70
CA GLU A 113 1.51 10.62 18.84
C GLU A 113 0.57 10.22 17.70
N PRO A 114 1.11 9.69 16.57
CA PRO A 114 0.27 9.18 15.50
C PRO A 114 -0.65 8.05 16.00
N PRO A 115 -1.92 8.04 15.61
CA PRO A 115 -2.88 7.05 16.08
C PRO A 115 -2.60 5.65 15.50
N GLU A 116 -3.04 4.61 16.19
CA GLU A 116 -3.10 3.26 15.62
C GLU A 116 -4.14 3.21 14.48
N ILE A 117 -3.84 2.47 13.42
CA ILE A 117 -4.75 2.24 12.30
C ILE A 117 -5.27 0.81 12.38
N SER A 118 -6.56 0.61 12.14
CA SER A 118 -7.15 -0.72 12.09
C SER A 118 -7.72 -1.00 10.69
N LEU A 119 -7.32 -2.14 10.13
CA LEU A 119 -7.81 -2.67 8.87
C LEU A 119 -8.88 -3.72 9.16
N THR A 120 -10.08 -3.54 8.64
CA THR A 120 -11.19 -4.46 8.84
C THR A 120 -11.61 -5.06 7.50
N ASP A 121 -11.69 -6.38 7.45
CA ASP A 121 -12.23 -7.10 6.30
C ASP A 121 -13.78 -7.04 6.33
N PRO A 122 -14.42 -6.34 5.38
CA PRO A 122 -15.88 -6.23 5.32
C PRO A 122 -16.55 -7.48 4.71
N LEU A 123 -15.80 -8.36 4.04
CA LEU A 123 -16.29 -9.61 3.46
C LEU A 123 -16.26 -10.76 4.46
N SER A 124 -15.45 -10.63 5.51
CA SER A 124 -15.43 -11.55 6.64
C SER A 124 -16.72 -11.47 7.46
N SER A 125 -17.36 -12.62 7.68
CA SER A 125 -18.56 -12.72 8.53
C SER A 125 -18.33 -12.32 9.99
N THR A 126 -17.07 -12.27 10.45
CA THR A 126 -16.69 -11.88 11.81
C THR A 126 -16.18 -10.45 11.91
N TYR A 127 -16.08 -9.71 10.79
CA TYR A 127 -15.47 -8.37 10.73
C TYR A 127 -14.08 -8.35 11.40
N MET A 128 -13.24 -9.33 11.00
CA MET A 128 -11.90 -9.46 11.54
C MET A 128 -11.14 -8.15 11.36
N THR A 129 -10.50 -7.71 12.44
CA THR A 129 -9.78 -6.43 12.50
C THR A 129 -8.32 -6.68 12.83
N PHE A 130 -7.44 -5.99 12.11
CA PHE A 130 -6.00 -6.05 12.23
C PHE A 130 -5.44 -4.66 12.52
N THR A 131 -4.75 -4.50 13.64
CA THR A 131 -4.30 -3.19 14.13
C THR A 131 -2.81 -2.98 13.89
N LEU A 132 -2.48 -1.82 13.35
CA LEU A 132 -1.15 -1.37 12.96
C LEU A 132 -0.70 -0.23 13.86
N ARG A 133 0.60 -0.28 14.21
CA ARG A 133 1.29 0.80 14.92
C ARG A 133 2.20 1.55 13.96
N SER A 134 2.34 2.85 14.18
CA SER A 134 3.25 3.68 13.40
C SER A 134 4.69 3.27 13.68
N GLY A 135 5.49 3.14 12.62
CA GLY A 135 6.94 2.96 12.69
C GLY A 135 7.65 4.30 12.58
N THR A 136 7.82 4.78 11.35
CA THR A 136 8.38 6.11 11.07
C THR A 136 7.29 7.15 11.15
N SER A 137 7.55 8.29 11.81
CA SER A 137 6.60 9.39 11.86
C SER A 137 7.26 10.75 12.06
N GLU A 138 6.60 11.77 11.55
CA GLU A 138 6.81 13.18 11.86
C GLU A 138 5.48 13.74 12.34
N TRP A 139 5.39 14.04 13.64
CA TRP A 139 4.14 14.39 14.30
C TRP A 139 4.24 15.72 15.01
N SER A 140 3.22 16.56 14.91
CA SER A 140 3.15 17.85 15.58
C SER A 140 1.76 18.06 16.19
N TRP A 141 1.73 18.72 17.34
CA TRP A 141 0.49 19.10 18.00
C TRP A 141 0.64 20.46 18.70
N ALA A 142 -0.47 21.16 18.80
CA ALA A 142 -0.58 22.43 19.49
C ALA A 142 -1.19 22.22 20.87
N ASP A 143 -0.53 22.74 21.89
CA ASP A 143 -1.03 22.80 23.26
C ASP A 143 -0.91 24.22 23.83
N LYS A 144 -1.20 24.38 25.12
CA LYS A 144 -1.17 25.68 25.81
C LYS A 144 0.23 26.35 25.82
N ASP A 145 1.30 25.59 25.65
CA ASP A 145 2.68 26.05 25.71
C ASP A 145 3.24 26.32 24.29
N GLY A 146 2.48 25.98 23.23
CA GLY A 146 2.82 26.24 21.83
C GLY A 146 2.70 24.98 20.97
N ILE A 147 3.49 24.94 19.90
CA ILE A 147 3.58 23.77 19.03
C ILE A 147 4.72 22.88 19.54
N THR A 148 4.43 21.59 19.72
CA THR A 148 5.42 20.55 20.02
C THR A 148 5.47 19.56 18.86
N SER A 149 6.67 19.08 18.53
CA SER A 149 6.90 18.09 17.47
C SER A 149 7.67 16.88 18.00
N SER A 150 7.37 15.71 17.45
CA SER A 150 8.02 14.43 17.72
C SER A 150 8.38 13.77 16.40
N ILE A 151 9.53 13.10 16.37
CA ILE A 151 10.00 12.33 15.21
C ILE A 151 10.34 10.93 15.71
N ALA A 152 9.73 9.93 15.10
CA ALA A 152 10.09 8.53 15.30
C ALA A 152 10.74 8.00 14.01
N CYS A 153 11.86 7.29 14.15
CA CYS A 153 12.51 6.62 13.03
C CYS A 153 12.24 5.13 13.11
N GLY A 154 11.53 4.59 12.13
CA GLY A 154 11.32 3.16 11.94
C GLY A 154 12.38 2.52 11.03
N CYS A 155 12.16 1.26 10.69
CA CYS A 155 12.90 0.57 9.64
C CYS A 155 12.38 0.93 8.25
N ALA A 156 13.17 0.67 7.21
CA ALA A 156 12.68 0.72 5.84
C ALA A 156 11.74 -0.47 5.57
N PRO A 157 10.80 -0.38 4.60
CA PRO A 157 9.82 -1.44 4.33
C PRO A 157 10.44 -2.82 4.11
N LEU A 158 11.56 -2.90 3.37
CA LEU A 158 12.21 -4.17 3.04
C LEU A 158 13.18 -4.67 4.11
N ASP A 159 13.43 -3.89 5.16
CA ASP A 159 14.26 -4.26 6.31
C ASP A 159 13.45 -4.91 7.45
N LEU A 160 12.15 -5.16 7.22
CA LEU A 160 11.28 -5.84 8.18
C LEU A 160 11.80 -7.25 8.49
N ASP A 161 11.82 -7.58 9.78
CA ASP A 161 12.01 -8.96 10.23
C ASP A 161 10.67 -9.71 10.12
N PRO A 162 10.52 -10.70 9.22
CA PRO A 162 9.24 -11.40 9.02
C PRO A 162 8.78 -12.19 10.24
N GLU A 163 9.67 -12.53 11.19
CA GLU A 163 9.29 -13.22 12.42
C GLU A 163 8.66 -12.28 13.47
N GLN A 164 8.92 -10.97 13.35
CA GLN A 164 8.44 -9.95 14.29
C GLN A 164 7.44 -8.96 13.67
N ALA A 165 7.39 -8.89 12.35
CA ALA A 165 6.49 -7.99 11.63
C ALA A 165 5.02 -8.34 11.87
N ALA A 166 4.17 -7.32 11.83
CA ALA A 166 2.74 -7.52 11.83
C ALA A 166 2.33 -8.17 10.49
N THR A 167 1.70 -9.35 10.56
CA THR A 167 1.27 -10.10 9.37
C THR A 167 -0.26 -10.24 9.35
N LEU A 168 -0.86 -9.86 8.23
CA LEU A 168 -2.28 -9.99 7.96
C LEU A 168 -2.54 -11.18 7.03
N ASP A 169 -3.32 -12.16 7.50
CA ASP A 169 -3.85 -13.23 6.65
C ASP A 169 -4.95 -12.65 5.75
N VAL A 170 -4.68 -12.54 4.45
CA VAL A 170 -5.62 -12.01 3.45
C VAL A 170 -6.40 -13.19 2.87
N PRO A 171 -7.72 -13.34 3.07
CA PRO A 171 -8.43 -14.52 2.61
C PRO A 171 -8.56 -14.62 1.08
N ASP A 172 -8.55 -15.85 0.55
CA ASP A 172 -8.84 -16.10 -0.88
C ASP A 172 -10.35 -16.14 -1.16
N TYR A 173 -10.97 -14.98 -1.27
CA TYR A 173 -12.39 -14.88 -1.61
C TYR A 173 -12.62 -15.08 -3.10
N ASN A 174 -13.34 -16.14 -3.48
CA ASN A 174 -13.84 -16.36 -4.86
C ASN A 174 -12.78 -16.14 -5.98
N ARG A 175 -11.49 -16.35 -5.69
CA ARG A 175 -10.35 -16.05 -6.59
C ARG A 175 -10.24 -14.58 -7.00
N MET A 176 -10.62 -13.67 -6.11
CA MET A 176 -10.33 -12.24 -6.25
C MET A 176 -8.81 -12.02 -6.18
N ASP A 177 -8.28 -11.16 -7.06
CA ASP A 177 -6.85 -10.85 -7.10
C ASP A 177 -6.41 -9.94 -5.94
N SER A 178 -7.35 -9.21 -5.35
CA SER A 178 -7.19 -8.37 -4.15
C SER A 178 -8.45 -8.39 -3.30
N VAL A 179 -8.30 -8.09 -2.01
CA VAL A 179 -9.40 -7.99 -1.05
C VAL A 179 -9.49 -6.55 -0.55
N PRO A 180 -10.69 -5.94 -0.53
CA PRO A 180 -10.89 -4.60 0.02
C PRO A 180 -10.85 -4.63 1.55
N TYR A 181 -10.05 -3.76 2.15
CA TYR A 181 -10.00 -3.54 3.59
C TYR A 181 -10.47 -2.13 3.94
N LEU A 182 -11.34 -2.03 4.94
CA LEU A 182 -11.76 -0.75 5.48
C LEU A 182 -10.73 -0.24 6.48
N LEU A 183 -10.25 0.99 6.25
CA LEU A 183 -9.37 1.68 7.16
C LEU A 183 -10.17 2.41 8.23
N SER A 184 -9.82 2.20 9.48
CA SER A 184 -10.39 2.90 10.62
C SER A 184 -9.30 3.46 11.54
N CYS A 185 -9.58 4.60 12.14
CA CYS A 185 -8.67 5.33 13.02
C CYS A 185 -9.51 6.21 13.96
N VAL A 186 -8.97 6.59 15.12
CA VAL A 186 -9.62 7.55 16.04
C VAL A 186 -10.00 8.83 15.30
N ILE A 187 -9.10 9.32 14.44
CA ILE A 187 -9.32 10.42 13.51
C ILE A 187 -8.73 9.99 12.17
N LEU A 188 -9.58 9.83 11.15
CA LEU A 188 -9.12 9.36 9.84
C LEU A 188 -8.06 10.32 9.25
N PRO A 189 -7.04 9.78 8.56
CA PRO A 189 -6.10 10.59 7.82
C PRO A 189 -6.81 11.30 6.66
N ASP A 190 -6.25 12.43 6.25
CA ASP A 190 -6.76 13.21 5.12
C ASP A 190 -6.39 12.54 3.79
N ARG A 191 -5.22 11.90 3.77
CA ARG A 191 -4.69 11.17 2.61
C ARG A 191 -3.97 9.91 3.08
N VAL A 192 -4.11 8.86 2.27
CA VAL A 192 -3.37 7.60 2.45
C VAL A 192 -2.63 7.28 1.16
N LEU A 193 -1.39 6.86 1.31
CA LEU A 193 -0.55 6.37 0.23
C LEU A 193 -0.15 4.94 0.57
N LEU A 194 -0.52 3.98 -0.28
CA LEU A 194 -0.19 2.58 -0.11
C LEU A 194 0.87 2.19 -1.14
N ARG A 195 2.00 1.71 -0.67
CA ARG A 195 3.06 1.11 -1.51
C ARG A 195 3.14 -0.37 -1.24
N GLU A 196 3.34 -1.15 -2.30
CA GLU A 196 3.46 -2.60 -2.20
C GLU A 196 4.75 -3.09 -2.86
N TRP A 197 5.44 -4.03 -2.22
CA TRP A 197 6.57 -4.78 -2.76
C TRP A 197 6.25 -6.26 -2.74
N ASP A 198 6.98 -7.06 -3.53
CA ASP A 198 6.91 -8.50 -3.39
C ASP A 198 7.56 -8.93 -2.07
N ILE A 199 6.96 -9.89 -1.37
CA ILE A 199 7.57 -10.41 -0.13
C ILE A 199 8.92 -11.10 -0.38
N GLN A 200 9.18 -11.56 -1.61
CA GLN A 200 10.49 -12.10 -1.99
C GLN A 200 11.59 -11.02 -2.08
N ASP A 201 11.23 -9.73 -2.07
CA ASP A 201 12.19 -8.62 -2.12
C ASP A 201 12.69 -8.19 -0.73
N LEU A 202 12.24 -8.84 0.36
CA LEU A 202 12.74 -8.57 1.71
C LEU A 202 14.28 -8.70 1.77
N GLY A 203 14.92 -7.71 2.39
CA GLY A 203 16.38 -7.56 2.46
C GLY A 203 17.04 -7.01 1.19
N SER A 204 16.28 -6.72 0.14
CA SER A 204 16.77 -6.05 -1.06
C SER A 204 16.81 -4.53 -0.85
N THR A 205 17.97 -3.91 -1.03
CA THR A 205 18.12 -2.46 -0.86
C THR A 205 17.67 -1.65 -2.09
N ASP A 206 17.56 -2.31 -3.24
CA ASP A 206 17.39 -1.66 -4.54
C ASP A 206 16.02 -1.96 -5.17
N ALA A 207 15.15 -2.72 -4.49
CA ALA A 207 13.84 -3.05 -4.99
C ALA A 207 12.88 -1.85 -4.89
N GLU A 208 12.29 -1.49 -6.03
CA GLU A 208 11.27 -0.46 -6.15
C GLU A 208 9.88 -1.04 -5.83
N PRO A 209 8.93 -0.23 -5.35
CA PRO A 209 7.57 -0.69 -5.13
C PRO A 209 6.95 -1.17 -6.45
N LEU A 210 6.25 -2.31 -6.40
CA LEU A 210 5.45 -2.84 -7.50
C LEU A 210 4.31 -1.90 -7.88
N SER A 211 3.73 -1.24 -6.87
CA SER A 211 2.72 -0.20 -7.09
C SER A 211 2.71 0.82 -5.95
N GLU A 212 2.20 2.01 -6.29
CA GLU A 212 1.97 3.12 -5.36
C GLU A 212 0.59 3.69 -5.67
N THR A 213 -0.33 3.56 -4.71
CA THR A 213 -1.74 3.96 -4.87
C THR A 213 -2.11 4.99 -3.82
N GLN A 214 -2.68 6.10 -4.26
CA GLN A 214 -3.16 7.15 -3.37
C GLN A 214 -4.67 7.08 -3.21
N TYR A 215 -5.09 7.15 -1.95
CA TYR A 215 -6.48 7.21 -1.54
C TYR A 215 -6.74 8.57 -0.90
N SER A 216 -7.67 9.31 -1.50
CA SER A 216 -8.23 10.53 -0.92
C SER A 216 -9.65 10.20 -0.49
N GLU A 217 -9.97 10.47 0.78
CA GLU A 217 -11.23 10.06 1.42
C GLU A 217 -11.36 8.52 1.57
N ALA A 218 -12.15 8.06 2.55
CA ALA A 218 -12.16 6.70 3.09
C ALA A 218 -12.74 5.62 2.14
N LEU A 219 -12.09 5.39 1.00
CA LEU A 219 -12.31 4.22 0.16
C LEU A 219 -11.57 3.00 0.76
N PRO A 220 -12.08 1.77 0.54
CA PRO A 220 -11.33 0.59 0.93
C PRO A 220 -9.99 0.55 0.21
N ILE A 221 -8.95 0.15 0.93
CA ILE A 221 -7.64 -0.14 0.35
C ILE A 221 -7.63 -1.58 -0.15
N GLU A 222 -6.98 -1.84 -1.28
CA GLU A 222 -6.93 -3.16 -1.90
C GLU A 222 -5.65 -3.88 -1.49
N LEU A 223 -5.78 -5.05 -0.85
CA LEU A 223 -4.64 -5.83 -0.36
C LEU A 223 -4.55 -7.17 -1.09
N LYS A 224 -3.32 -7.59 -1.38
CA LYS A 224 -2.98 -8.87 -2.00
C LYS A 224 -2.15 -9.71 -1.03
N LYS A 225 -2.20 -11.02 -1.19
CA LYS A 225 -1.32 -11.97 -0.47
C LYS A 225 0.14 -11.82 -0.92
N GLY A 226 1.07 -12.19 -0.05
CA GLY A 226 2.49 -12.29 -0.37
C GLY A 226 3.12 -10.94 -0.71
N ARG A 227 2.79 -9.90 0.06
CA ARG A 227 3.30 -8.55 -0.14
C ARG A 227 3.91 -7.98 1.14
N VAL A 228 4.80 -7.03 0.95
CA VAL A 228 5.20 -6.05 1.96
C VAL A 228 4.44 -4.77 1.65
N TYR A 229 3.75 -4.22 2.64
CA TYR A 229 3.04 -2.95 2.49
C TYR A 229 3.66 -1.86 3.35
N GLU A 230 3.78 -0.67 2.75
CA GLU A 230 3.92 0.59 3.47
C GLU A 230 2.65 1.40 3.28
N LEU A 231 1.94 1.66 4.38
CA LEU A 231 0.82 2.58 4.41
C LEU A 231 1.31 3.89 5.04
N VAL A 232 1.36 4.95 4.25
CA VAL A 232 1.69 6.30 4.73
C VAL A 232 0.38 7.08 4.89
N ALA A 233 0.07 7.45 6.13
CA ALA A 233 -1.12 8.22 6.49
C ALA A 233 -0.73 9.65 6.83
N ALA A 234 -1.39 10.61 6.19
CA ALA A 234 -1.13 12.03 6.36
C ALA A 234 -2.32 12.75 6.99
N TRP A 235 -2.03 13.50 8.03
CA TRP A 235 -2.90 14.48 8.66
C TRP A 235 -2.35 15.86 8.28
N GLU A 236 -2.98 16.52 7.30
CA GLU A 236 -2.65 17.82 6.74
C GLU A 236 -2.63 18.98 7.76
N GLU A 237 -1.58 19.82 7.72
CA GLU A 237 -1.43 20.98 8.61
C GLU A 237 -2.58 21.99 8.43
N GLU A 238 -3.18 22.04 7.23
CA GLU A 238 -4.33 22.88 6.91
C GLU A 238 -5.51 22.68 7.86
N LYS A 239 -5.63 21.50 8.49
CA LYS A 239 -6.69 21.18 9.46
C LYS A 239 -6.26 21.33 10.91
N GLN A 240 -5.11 21.93 11.20
CA GLN A 240 -4.61 22.09 12.57
C GLN A 240 -5.56 22.90 13.47
N GLU A 241 -6.30 23.88 12.93
CA GLU A 241 -7.27 24.65 13.72
C GLU A 241 -8.46 23.79 14.19
N GLU A 242 -8.77 22.71 13.46
CA GLU A 242 -9.90 21.83 13.76
C GLU A 242 -9.53 20.75 14.79
N ARG A 243 -8.29 20.23 14.74
CA ARG A 243 -7.88 19.05 15.53
C ARG A 243 -6.67 19.27 16.44
N SER A 244 -5.99 20.41 16.34
CA SER A 244 -4.78 20.74 17.11
C SER A 244 -3.60 19.77 16.96
N PHE A 245 -3.60 18.94 15.92
CA PHE A 245 -2.48 18.05 15.56
C PHE A 245 -2.41 17.86 14.04
N TRP A 246 -1.23 17.48 13.55
CA TRP A 246 -0.95 17.19 12.15
C TRP A 246 0.37 16.41 12.04
N GLY A 247 0.60 15.82 10.88
CA GLY A 247 1.82 15.07 10.62
C GLY A 247 1.60 13.88 9.71
N GLU A 248 2.65 13.09 9.55
CA GLU A 248 2.66 11.89 8.72
C GLU A 248 3.19 10.71 9.53
N ALA A 249 2.61 9.54 9.30
CA ALA A 249 3.10 8.30 9.88
C ALA A 249 3.05 7.16 8.86
N SER A 250 4.09 6.33 8.88
CA SER A 250 4.23 5.12 8.08
C SER A 250 3.94 3.89 8.94
N TYR A 251 3.16 2.97 8.37
CA TYR A 251 2.72 1.73 8.99
C TYR A 251 3.15 0.58 8.08
N LEU A 252 3.96 -0.33 8.62
CA LEU A 252 4.54 -1.43 7.87
C LEU A 252 3.90 -2.76 8.29
N PHE A 253 3.56 -3.59 7.31
CA PHE A 253 3.01 -4.92 7.56
C PHE A 253 3.21 -5.86 6.37
N LEU A 254 3.11 -7.15 6.65
CA LEU A 254 3.15 -8.23 5.67
C LEU A 254 1.75 -8.78 5.42
N THR A 255 1.56 -9.43 4.28
CA THR A 255 0.35 -10.18 3.97
C THR A 255 0.66 -11.61 3.55
N GLU A 256 -0.17 -12.56 3.99
CA GLU A 256 -0.12 -13.99 3.62
C GLU A 256 -1.44 -14.53 3.07
#